data_AF-A0A0A1FID2-F1
#
_entry.id   AF-A0A0A1FID2-F1
#
_cell.length_a   1.000
_cell.length_b   1.000
_cell.length_c   1.000
_cell.angle_alpha   90.00
_cell.angle_beta   90.00
_cell.angle_gamma   90.00
#
_symmetry.space_group_name_H-M   'P 1'
#
loop_
_entity.id
_entity.type
_entity.pdbx_description
1 polymer ?
#
loop_
_entity_poly.entity_id
_entity_poly.type
_entity_poly.pdbx_seq_one_letter_code
_entity_poly.pdbx_strand_id
1 'polypeptide(L)'
;MASDGIAIISYNTYPGWKFKEVVREAMLFRGKNHEKPQDKLAHSRGTFNFMHEVSSKGSVLHQVLEQHAGALNGQFDDYYLLHEYLEPCNGPCCLSEFAARAQRHKLGYLADAETQSMFVSNLGSNVADPLLRECGNDQVVLEQYMDFLSNCQFRHTLLVHAKQQSQIRYMLNSGRLALLHHACAVDSGTATIAHDDTEQALTLNGQQLVIKGRINKLALQLLGERFPATMHVPELVSAIRQRLQQR
;
A
#
# COMPACT_ATOMS: atom_id res chain seq x y z
N MET A 1 -14.74 9.30 -19.01
CA MET A 1 -14.61 7.87 -18.67
C MET A 1 -15.77 7.11 -19.31
N ALA A 2 -15.52 5.95 -19.91
CA ALA A 2 -16.56 5.08 -20.48
C ALA A 2 -17.61 4.70 -19.42
N SER A 3 -18.79 4.20 -19.82
CA SER A 3 -19.92 3.91 -18.92
C SER A 3 -19.53 3.04 -17.74
N ASP A 4 -18.68 2.03 -17.95
CA ASP A 4 -18.18 1.08 -16.96
C ASP A 4 -16.66 1.16 -16.82
N GLY A 5 -16.10 2.31 -17.19
CA GLY A 5 -14.67 2.58 -17.05
C GLY A 5 -14.29 2.79 -15.58
N ILE A 6 -13.03 2.48 -15.29
CA ILE A 6 -12.36 2.79 -14.02
C ILE A 6 -11.25 3.79 -14.34
N ALA A 7 -11.13 4.84 -13.53
CA ALA A 7 -10.01 5.77 -13.57
C ALA A 7 -9.08 5.50 -12.39
N ILE A 8 -7.78 5.66 -12.57
CA ILE A 8 -6.78 5.62 -11.50
C ILE A 8 -6.13 6.98 -11.37
N ILE A 9 -6.03 7.48 -10.14
CA ILE A 9 -5.34 8.73 -9.82
C ILE A 9 -4.43 8.47 -8.63
N SER A 10 -3.14 8.74 -8.81
CA SER A 10 -2.13 8.60 -7.78
C SER A 10 -1.76 9.96 -7.19
N TYR A 11 -1.67 10.07 -5.87
CA TYR A 11 -1.38 11.33 -5.18
C TYR A 11 -0.80 11.11 -3.78
N ASN A 12 -0.03 12.10 -3.32
CA ASN A 12 0.48 12.15 -1.95
C ASN A 12 -0.67 12.38 -0.96
N THR A 13 -0.57 11.82 0.24
CA THR A 13 -1.65 11.87 1.24
C THR A 13 -1.19 12.35 2.61
N TYR A 14 -2.16 12.86 3.37
CA TYR A 14 -1.98 13.16 4.78
C TYR A 14 -2.49 12.01 5.66
N PRO A 15 -1.85 11.76 6.82
CA PRO A 15 -0.84 12.61 7.47
C PRO A 15 0.60 12.37 6.99
N GLY A 16 0.87 11.27 6.28
CA GLY A 16 2.23 10.80 6.03
C GLY A 16 3.12 11.80 5.30
N TRP A 17 2.53 12.65 4.46
CA TRP A 17 3.29 13.68 3.76
C TRP A 17 3.68 14.89 4.63
N LYS A 18 3.08 15.09 5.81
CA LYS A 18 3.36 16.27 6.67
C LYS A 18 4.82 16.38 7.06
N PHE A 19 5.47 15.25 7.37
CA PHE A 19 6.89 15.25 7.72
C PHE A 19 7.80 15.54 6.52
N LYS A 20 7.43 15.05 5.33
CA LYS A 20 8.11 15.38 4.08
C LYS A 20 7.99 16.85 3.72
N GLU A 21 6.88 17.52 4.06
CA GLU A 21 6.73 18.97 3.85
C GLU A 21 7.79 19.76 4.61
N VAL A 22 8.11 19.40 5.86
CA VAL A 22 9.18 20.05 6.64
C VAL A 22 10.53 19.94 5.95
N VAL A 23 10.87 18.73 5.46
CA VAL A 23 12.12 18.49 4.71
C VAL A 23 12.13 19.28 3.40
N ARG A 24 11.01 19.26 2.68
CA ARG A 24 10.82 19.95 1.41
C ARG A 24 10.93 21.48 1.56
N GLU A 25 10.34 22.06 2.59
CA GLU A 25 10.45 23.50 2.87
C GLU A 25 11.90 23.92 3.07
N ALA A 26 12.67 23.15 3.85
CA ALA A 26 14.10 23.39 4.04
C ALA A 26 14.89 23.28 2.73
N MET A 27 14.63 22.25 1.94
CA MET A 27 15.27 22.05 0.63
C MET A 27 14.98 23.20 -0.33
N LEU A 28 13.70 23.60 -0.46
CA LEU A 28 13.29 24.71 -1.31
C LEU A 28 13.85 26.05 -0.86
N PHE A 29 13.99 26.27 0.45
CA PHE A 29 14.50 27.53 1.01
C PHE A 29 15.87 27.90 0.44
N ARG A 30 16.78 26.92 0.29
CA ARG A 30 18.11 27.14 -0.31
C ARG A 30 18.15 26.87 -1.82
N GLY A 31 17.34 25.93 -2.31
CA GLY A 31 17.30 25.62 -3.74
C GLY A 31 16.71 26.74 -4.62
N LYS A 32 15.84 27.60 -4.08
CA LYS A 32 15.10 28.62 -4.87
C LYS A 32 15.97 29.66 -5.58
N ASN A 33 17.23 29.84 -5.17
CA ASN A 33 18.13 30.84 -5.74
C ASN A 33 18.92 30.32 -6.95
N HIS A 34 18.65 29.09 -7.41
CA HIS A 34 19.39 28.44 -8.49
C HIS A 34 18.45 28.04 -9.63
N GLU A 35 18.81 28.44 -10.86
CA GLU A 35 18.00 28.17 -12.06
C GLU A 35 18.22 26.77 -12.64
N LYS A 36 19.45 26.24 -12.55
CA LYS A 36 19.77 24.91 -13.08
C LYS A 36 19.27 23.83 -12.11
N PRO A 37 18.54 22.80 -12.58
CA PRO A 37 18.02 21.73 -11.71
C PRO A 37 19.10 21.01 -10.88
N GLN A 38 20.27 20.79 -11.48
CA GLN A 38 21.41 20.14 -10.81
C GLN A 38 21.94 20.97 -9.63
N ASP A 39 22.14 22.27 -9.83
CA ASP A 39 22.57 23.19 -8.78
C ASP A 39 21.50 23.28 -7.68
N LYS A 40 20.22 23.41 -8.07
CA LYS A 40 19.09 23.43 -7.14
C LYS A 40 19.07 22.18 -6.26
N LEU A 41 19.26 21.00 -6.84
CA LEU A 41 19.29 19.74 -6.09
C LEU A 41 20.52 19.63 -5.18
N ALA A 42 21.71 19.98 -5.67
CA ALA A 42 22.94 19.94 -4.88
C ALA A 42 22.84 20.83 -3.63
N HIS A 43 22.35 22.06 -3.78
CA HIS A 43 22.13 22.98 -2.66
C HIS A 43 21.00 22.51 -1.72
N SER A 44 19.97 21.88 -2.26
CA SER A 44 18.88 21.27 -1.47
C SER A 44 19.41 20.12 -0.60
N ARG A 45 20.18 19.19 -1.18
CA ARG A 45 20.85 18.09 -0.46
C ARG A 45 21.78 18.61 0.62
N GLY A 46 22.61 19.61 0.30
CA GLY A 46 23.52 20.23 1.28
C GLY A 46 22.80 20.88 2.46
N THR A 47 21.58 21.38 2.26
CA THR A 47 20.76 21.95 3.34
C THR A 47 20.20 20.87 4.25
N PHE A 48 19.68 19.79 3.65
CA PHE A 48 19.24 18.64 4.41
C PHE A 48 20.36 18.03 5.25
N ASN A 49 21.53 17.79 4.65
CA ASN A 49 22.68 17.21 5.35
C ASN A 49 23.14 18.08 6.52
N PHE A 50 23.19 19.40 6.30
CA PHE A 50 23.52 20.35 7.37
C PHE A 50 22.52 20.24 8.53
N MET A 51 21.20 20.27 8.24
CA MET A 51 20.17 20.14 9.29
C MET A 51 20.24 18.80 10.02
N HIS A 52 20.47 17.72 9.27
CA HIS A 52 20.61 16.38 9.84
C HIS A 52 21.77 16.33 10.83
N GLU A 53 22.93 16.87 10.46
CA GLU A 53 24.14 16.93 11.29
C GLU A 53 23.98 17.81 12.54
N VAL A 54 23.37 19.00 12.41
CA VAL A 54 23.31 19.98 13.50
C VAL A 54 22.08 19.83 14.41
N SER A 55 21.04 19.12 13.96
CA SER A 55 19.81 18.95 14.73
C SER A 55 20.08 18.21 16.05
N SER A 56 19.37 18.62 17.11
CA SER A 56 19.54 17.99 18.42
C SER A 56 19.14 16.52 18.37
N LYS A 57 20.08 15.62 18.68
CA LYS A 57 19.84 14.18 18.73
C LYS A 57 18.66 13.87 19.67
N GLY A 58 17.73 13.05 19.19
CA GLY A 58 16.52 12.68 19.91
C GLY A 58 15.35 13.67 19.77
N SER A 59 15.54 14.83 19.14
CA SER A 59 14.41 15.72 18.80
C SER A 59 13.51 15.11 17.72
N VAL A 60 12.24 15.50 17.69
CA VAL A 60 11.27 15.09 16.65
C VAL A 60 11.80 15.42 15.26
N LEU A 61 12.40 16.60 15.07
CA LEU A 61 12.99 16.99 13.80
C LEU A 61 14.14 16.06 13.40
N HIS A 62 15.04 15.71 14.32
CA HIS A 62 16.14 14.79 14.02
C HIS A 62 15.62 13.41 13.59
N GLN A 63 14.57 12.90 14.24
CA GLN A 63 13.94 11.64 13.84
C GLN A 63 13.31 11.70 12.45
N VAL A 64 12.64 12.80 12.10
CA VAL A 64 12.10 13.04 10.75
C VAL A 64 13.23 13.07 9.72
N LEU A 65 14.31 13.80 9.99
CA LEU A 65 15.46 13.86 9.09
C LEU A 65 16.11 12.48 8.92
N GLU A 66 16.29 11.73 10.01
CA GLU A 66 16.84 10.37 9.98
C GLU A 66 16.02 9.43 9.08
N GLN A 67 14.69 9.48 9.16
CA GLN A 67 13.79 8.70 8.31
C GLN A 67 13.92 9.00 6.82
N HIS A 68 14.33 10.23 6.47
CA HIS A 68 14.51 10.67 5.08
C HIS A 68 15.98 10.66 4.61
N ALA A 69 16.93 10.36 5.49
CA ALA A 69 18.36 10.42 5.19
C ALA A 69 18.76 9.41 4.11
N GLY A 70 18.21 8.19 4.13
CA GLY A 70 18.46 7.18 3.10
C GLY A 70 18.11 7.70 1.70
N ALA A 71 16.91 8.25 1.54
CA ALA A 71 16.45 8.82 0.28
C ALA A 71 17.38 9.91 -0.24
N LEU A 72 17.86 10.80 0.64
CA LEU A 72 18.67 11.96 0.29
C LEU A 72 20.18 11.66 0.21
N ASN A 73 20.63 10.49 0.68
CA ASN A 73 22.02 10.02 0.64
C ASN A 73 22.28 8.95 -0.43
N GLY A 74 21.45 8.93 -1.49
CA GLY A 74 21.72 8.12 -2.69
C GLY A 74 20.96 6.80 -2.76
N GLN A 75 19.97 6.56 -1.90
CA GLN A 75 19.03 5.45 -2.10
C GLN A 75 18.19 5.64 -3.38
N PHE A 76 17.89 6.89 -3.75
CA PHE A 76 17.16 7.23 -4.97
C PHE A 76 18.00 8.12 -5.90
N ASP A 77 17.63 8.09 -7.17
CA ASP A 77 18.23 8.94 -8.19
C ASP A 77 17.83 10.43 -7.99
N ASP A 78 18.58 11.30 -8.68
CA ASP A 78 18.35 12.74 -8.64
C ASP A 78 16.96 13.13 -9.17
N TYR A 79 16.42 12.35 -10.10
CA TYR A 79 15.11 12.58 -10.72
C TYR A 79 13.99 12.41 -9.69
N TYR A 80 14.00 11.31 -8.92
CA TYR A 80 13.06 11.06 -7.84
C TYR A 80 13.08 12.22 -6.84
N LEU A 81 14.25 12.68 -6.41
CA LEU A 81 14.34 13.78 -5.45
C LEU A 81 13.81 15.10 -6.01
N LEU A 82 14.04 15.37 -7.31
CA LEU A 82 13.48 16.52 -7.99
C LEU A 82 11.94 16.46 -8.00
N HIS A 83 11.35 15.32 -8.34
CA HIS A 83 9.89 15.16 -8.37
C HIS A 83 9.23 15.10 -6.99
N GLU A 84 9.87 14.45 -6.03
CA GLU A 84 9.31 14.26 -4.69
C GLU A 84 9.40 15.57 -3.89
N TYR A 85 10.60 16.18 -3.84
CA TYR A 85 10.89 17.30 -2.93
C TYR A 85 10.95 18.66 -3.63
N LEU A 86 11.14 18.73 -4.94
CA LEU A 86 11.37 20.01 -5.63
C LEU A 86 10.33 20.34 -6.73
N GLU A 87 9.39 19.44 -7.01
CA GLU A 87 8.30 19.62 -7.97
C GLU A 87 7.45 20.83 -7.60
N PRO A 88 7.24 21.83 -8.46
CA PRO A 88 6.47 23.03 -8.12
C PRO A 88 5.04 22.71 -7.67
N CYS A 89 4.44 21.68 -8.26
CA CYS A 89 3.06 21.28 -8.04
C CYS A 89 3.02 19.98 -7.22
N ASN A 90 2.89 20.10 -5.91
CA ASN A 90 2.57 18.98 -5.03
C ASN A 90 1.38 19.37 -4.14
N GLY A 91 0.25 18.67 -4.29
CA GLY A 91 -0.98 18.95 -3.55
C GLY A 91 -1.46 17.74 -2.77
N PRO A 92 -0.77 17.34 -1.70
CA PRO A 92 -1.22 16.23 -0.87
C PRO A 92 -2.58 16.54 -0.26
N CYS A 93 -3.40 15.52 -0.06
CA CYS A 93 -4.69 15.68 0.59
C CYS A 93 -5.11 14.41 1.32
N CYS A 94 -6.06 14.56 2.24
CA CYS A 94 -6.72 13.43 2.87
C CYS A 94 -7.60 12.68 1.84
N LEU A 95 -7.74 11.36 1.96
CA LEU A 95 -8.64 10.56 1.12
C LEU A 95 -10.07 11.12 1.12
N SER A 96 -10.56 11.54 2.29
CA SER A 96 -11.89 12.16 2.44
C SER A 96 -12.06 13.43 1.60
N GLU A 97 -11.04 14.29 1.57
CA GLU A 97 -11.05 15.51 0.75
C GLU A 97 -10.97 15.18 -0.74
N PHE A 98 -10.13 14.21 -1.11
CA PHE A 98 -10.00 13.72 -2.48
C PHE A 98 -11.35 13.17 -2.98
N ALA A 99 -11.98 12.28 -2.20
CA ALA A 99 -13.27 11.69 -2.52
C ALA A 99 -14.37 12.77 -2.65
N ALA A 100 -14.39 13.77 -1.77
CA ALA A 100 -15.32 14.89 -1.85
C ALA A 100 -15.13 15.73 -3.13
N ARG A 101 -13.88 15.94 -3.57
CA ARG A 101 -13.57 16.60 -4.85
C ARG A 101 -14.01 15.76 -6.03
N ALA A 102 -13.71 14.46 -6.04
CA ALA A 102 -14.11 13.52 -7.08
C ALA A 102 -15.65 13.49 -7.26
N GLN A 103 -16.40 13.51 -6.15
CA GLN A 103 -17.85 13.50 -6.16
C GLN A 103 -18.45 14.73 -6.87
N ARG A 104 -17.82 15.91 -6.75
CA ARG A 104 -18.23 17.13 -7.49
C ARG A 104 -18.11 16.96 -9.01
N HIS A 105 -17.25 16.04 -9.45
CA HIS A 105 -17.08 15.66 -10.86
C HIS A 105 -17.87 14.39 -11.24
N LYS A 106 -18.85 13.98 -10.43
CA LYS A 106 -19.69 12.79 -10.63
C LYS A 106 -18.90 11.47 -10.64
N LEU A 107 -17.77 11.43 -9.93
CA LEU A 107 -16.96 10.24 -9.72
C LEU A 107 -17.07 9.78 -8.27
N GLY A 108 -17.26 8.48 -8.07
CA GLY A 108 -17.31 7.84 -6.76
C GLY A 108 -16.06 7.03 -6.49
N TYR A 109 -15.67 6.95 -5.21
CA TYR A 109 -14.58 6.10 -4.74
C TYR A 109 -14.91 4.62 -5.01
N LEU A 110 -14.00 3.90 -5.67
CA LEU A 110 -14.10 2.46 -5.85
C LEU A 110 -13.25 1.72 -4.84
N ALA A 111 -11.94 1.95 -4.86
CA ALA A 111 -10.95 1.20 -4.10
C ALA A 111 -9.59 1.91 -4.16
N ASP A 112 -8.64 1.46 -3.36
CA ASP A 112 -7.23 1.67 -3.63
C ASP A 112 -6.70 0.51 -4.50
N ALA A 113 -5.74 0.80 -5.39
CA ALA A 113 -5.08 -0.26 -6.16
C ALA A 113 -4.28 -1.19 -5.23
N GLU A 114 -3.83 -0.67 -4.09
CA GLU A 114 -3.22 -1.46 -3.03
C GLU A 114 -4.29 -1.99 -2.06
N THR A 115 -5.02 -3.02 -2.50
CA THR A 115 -6.24 -3.51 -1.83
C THR A 115 -6.06 -3.91 -0.37
N GLN A 116 -4.86 -4.35 0.05
CA GLN A 116 -4.57 -4.72 1.43
C GLN A 116 -4.69 -3.56 2.42
N SER A 117 -4.54 -2.31 1.94
CA SER A 117 -4.72 -1.09 2.75
C SER A 117 -6.18 -0.81 3.10
N MET A 118 -7.13 -1.40 2.36
CA MET A 118 -8.56 -1.11 2.49
C MET A 118 -9.26 -1.92 3.58
N PHE A 119 -8.65 -3.03 4.03
CA PHE A 119 -9.30 -4.01 4.90
C PHE A 119 -8.78 -3.94 6.33
N VAL A 120 -9.58 -3.36 7.22
CA VAL A 120 -9.29 -3.27 8.66
C VAL A 120 -9.21 -4.62 9.36
N SER A 121 -9.74 -5.70 8.76
CA SER A 121 -9.64 -7.07 9.30
C SER A 121 -8.19 -7.51 9.56
N ASN A 122 -7.23 -6.88 8.89
CA ASN A 122 -5.80 -7.12 9.10
C ASN A 122 -5.29 -6.64 10.47
N LEU A 123 -6.02 -5.79 11.19
CA LEU A 123 -5.65 -5.27 12.52
C LEU A 123 -6.16 -6.14 13.69
N GLY A 124 -6.84 -7.26 13.39
CA GLY A 124 -7.48 -8.11 14.39
C GLY A 124 -8.82 -7.56 14.90
N SER A 125 -9.70 -8.45 15.37
CA SER A 125 -11.09 -8.11 15.72
C SER A 125 -11.20 -7.03 16.80
N ASN A 126 -10.28 -7.00 17.76
CA ASN A 126 -10.27 -6.03 18.85
C ASN A 126 -10.12 -4.57 18.36
N VAL A 127 -9.50 -4.36 17.19
CA VAL A 127 -9.35 -3.04 16.56
C VAL A 127 -10.36 -2.84 15.44
N ALA A 128 -10.60 -3.89 14.64
CA ALA A 128 -11.49 -3.84 13.50
C ALA A 128 -12.94 -3.55 13.89
N ASP A 129 -13.50 -4.25 14.88
CA ASP A 129 -14.93 -4.13 15.21
C ASP A 129 -15.31 -2.75 15.75
N PRO A 130 -14.55 -2.12 16.67
CA PRO A 130 -14.82 -0.74 17.09
C PRO A 130 -14.72 0.26 15.93
N LEU A 131 -13.71 0.12 15.07
CA LEU A 131 -13.51 1.07 13.97
C LEU A 131 -14.62 0.97 12.91
N LEU A 132 -15.05 -0.24 12.58
CA LEU A 132 -16.19 -0.45 11.67
C LEU A 132 -17.49 0.16 12.21
N ARG A 133 -17.72 0.05 13.53
CA ARG A 133 -18.88 0.69 14.18
C ARG A 133 -18.81 2.21 14.11
N GLU A 134 -17.65 2.79 14.43
CA GLU A 134 -17.42 4.23 14.40
C GLU A 134 -17.65 4.81 12.99
N CYS A 135 -17.19 4.11 11.96
CA CYS A 135 -17.26 4.58 10.58
C CYS A 135 -18.65 4.42 9.93
N GLY A 136 -19.62 3.79 10.60
CA GLY A 136 -20.99 3.69 10.11
C GLY A 136 -21.16 3.01 8.75
N ASN A 137 -20.25 2.08 8.40
CA ASN A 137 -20.11 1.46 7.07
C ASN A 137 -19.70 2.40 5.93
N ASP A 138 -19.17 3.58 6.22
CA ASP A 138 -18.54 4.44 5.22
C ASP A 138 -17.07 4.02 5.00
N GLN A 139 -16.80 3.47 3.82
CA GLN A 139 -15.47 2.99 3.46
C GLN A 139 -14.43 4.13 3.38
N VAL A 140 -14.82 5.32 2.90
CA VAL A 140 -13.90 6.46 2.78
C VAL A 140 -13.49 6.93 4.18
N VAL A 141 -14.42 6.96 5.13
CA VAL A 141 -14.12 7.30 6.53
C VAL A 141 -13.24 6.24 7.17
N LEU A 142 -13.57 4.95 6.98
CA LEU A 142 -12.76 3.84 7.49
C LEU A 142 -11.32 3.92 7.00
N GLU A 143 -11.14 4.07 5.70
CA GLU A 143 -9.82 4.16 5.09
C GLU A 143 -9.07 5.44 5.47
N GLN A 144 -9.79 6.54 5.73
CA GLN A 144 -9.16 7.75 6.26
C GLN A 144 -8.58 7.53 7.68
N TYR A 145 -9.27 6.77 8.54
CA TYR A 145 -8.71 6.35 9.82
C TYR A 145 -7.49 5.44 9.64
N MET A 146 -7.56 4.50 8.70
CA MET A 146 -6.42 3.64 8.36
C MET A 146 -5.23 4.46 7.86
N ASP A 147 -5.45 5.55 7.11
CA ASP A 147 -4.37 6.47 6.70
C ASP A 147 -3.70 7.14 7.90
N PHE A 148 -4.47 7.55 8.91
CA PHE A 148 -3.90 8.10 10.14
C PHE A 148 -3.08 7.08 10.92
N LEU A 149 -3.59 5.84 11.06
CA LEU A 149 -2.93 4.78 11.81
C LEU A 149 -1.64 4.28 11.14
N SER A 150 -1.65 4.20 9.80
CA SER A 150 -0.51 3.72 9.01
C SER A 150 0.46 4.81 8.58
N ASN A 151 0.16 6.08 8.90
CA ASN A 151 0.90 7.24 8.40
C ASN A 151 1.04 7.22 6.86
N CYS A 152 -0.07 6.91 6.18
CA CYS A 152 -0.13 6.76 4.72
C CYS A 152 0.42 8.02 4.02
N GLN A 153 1.34 7.81 3.09
CA GLN A 153 2.04 8.89 2.38
C GLN A 153 1.59 9.03 0.93
N PHE A 154 1.00 7.99 0.35
CA PHE A 154 0.69 7.91 -1.07
C PHE A 154 -0.48 6.95 -1.29
N ARG A 155 -1.36 7.28 -2.24
CA ARG A 155 -2.49 6.44 -2.64
C ARG A 155 -2.59 6.27 -4.14
N HIS A 156 -3.18 5.15 -4.55
CA HIS A 156 -3.55 4.84 -5.93
C HIS A 156 -5.07 4.66 -5.99
N THR A 157 -5.81 5.77 -6.00
CA THR A 157 -7.27 5.70 -5.90
C THR A 157 -7.90 5.34 -7.23
N LEU A 158 -8.72 4.30 -7.21
CA LEU A 158 -9.62 3.89 -8.29
C LEU A 158 -10.97 4.60 -8.14
N LEU A 159 -11.46 5.16 -9.24
CA LEU A 159 -12.72 5.89 -9.32
C LEU A 159 -13.63 5.26 -10.38
N VAL A 160 -14.93 5.26 -10.08
CA VAL A 160 -16.00 4.89 -11.01
C VAL A 160 -17.00 6.04 -11.17
N HIS A 161 -17.97 5.92 -12.07
CA HIS A 161 -19.07 6.89 -12.10
C HIS A 161 -19.85 6.82 -10.79
N ALA A 162 -20.18 7.97 -10.19
CA ALA A 162 -20.85 8.05 -8.89
C ALA A 162 -22.16 7.23 -8.82
N LYS A 163 -22.88 7.09 -9.96
CA LYS A 163 -24.08 6.26 -10.07
C LYS A 163 -23.85 4.75 -9.82
N GLN A 164 -22.62 4.27 -9.90
CA GLN A 164 -22.25 2.88 -9.63
C GLN A 164 -21.88 2.64 -8.17
N GLN A 165 -21.65 3.71 -7.39
CA GLN A 165 -21.12 3.61 -6.03
C GLN A 165 -22.04 2.79 -5.10
N SER A 166 -23.36 2.89 -5.29
CA SER A 166 -24.34 2.10 -4.52
C SER A 166 -24.29 0.59 -4.79
N GLN A 167 -23.60 0.15 -5.83
CA GLN A 167 -23.43 -1.28 -6.17
C GLN A 167 -22.18 -1.89 -5.55
N ILE A 168 -21.28 -1.06 -5.01
CA ILE A 168 -20.01 -1.50 -4.44
C ILE A 168 -20.26 -2.18 -3.11
N ARG A 169 -19.53 -3.27 -2.86
CA ARG A 169 -19.60 -4.04 -1.62
C ARG A 169 -18.18 -4.28 -1.11
N TYR A 170 -17.85 -3.66 0.03
CA TYR A 170 -16.55 -3.81 0.68
C TYR A 170 -16.47 -5.02 1.61
N MET A 171 -17.60 -5.65 1.93
CA MET A 171 -17.60 -6.90 2.67
C MET A 171 -17.16 -8.06 1.78
N LEU A 172 -16.06 -8.71 2.15
CA LEU A 172 -15.53 -9.87 1.44
C LEU A 172 -16.52 -11.04 1.47
N ASN A 173 -16.69 -11.70 0.33
CA ASN A 173 -17.58 -12.84 0.17
C ASN A 173 -16.81 -14.02 -0.42
N SER A 174 -16.75 -15.14 0.32
CA SER A 174 -16.00 -16.34 -0.09
C SER A 174 -16.49 -16.91 -1.42
N GLY A 175 -17.80 -16.87 -1.69
CA GLY A 175 -18.38 -17.30 -2.97
C GLY A 175 -17.88 -16.48 -4.15
N ARG A 176 -17.76 -15.15 -4.01
CA ARG A 176 -17.19 -14.27 -5.04
C ARG A 176 -15.69 -14.45 -5.19
N LEU A 177 -14.97 -14.60 -4.07
CA LEU A 177 -13.54 -14.85 -4.10
C LEU A 177 -13.22 -16.16 -4.82
N ALA A 178 -14.05 -17.18 -4.67
CA ALA A 178 -13.89 -18.46 -5.36
C ALA A 178 -14.07 -18.40 -6.88
N LEU A 179 -14.67 -17.33 -7.41
CA LEU A 179 -14.79 -17.08 -8.85
C LEU A 179 -13.52 -16.44 -9.45
N LEU A 180 -12.61 -15.96 -8.60
CA LEU A 180 -11.38 -15.33 -9.05
C LEU A 180 -10.31 -16.37 -9.35
N HIS A 181 -9.32 -15.92 -10.10
CA HIS A 181 -8.06 -16.60 -10.25
C HIS A 181 -7.12 -16.20 -9.11
N HIS A 182 -6.41 -17.17 -8.56
CA HIS A 182 -5.46 -17.01 -7.46
C HIS A 182 -4.05 -17.30 -7.93
N ALA A 183 -3.10 -16.50 -7.48
CA ALA A 183 -1.67 -16.75 -7.60
C ALA A 183 -0.99 -16.37 -6.29
N CYS A 184 0.09 -17.06 -5.95
CA CYS A 184 0.87 -16.78 -4.75
C CYS A 184 2.32 -17.17 -5.02
N ALA A 185 3.24 -16.23 -4.87
CA ALA A 185 4.65 -16.55 -4.83
C ALA A 185 4.94 -17.18 -3.47
N VAL A 186 5.36 -18.44 -3.48
CA VAL A 186 5.71 -19.18 -2.27
C VAL A 186 7.20 -19.45 -2.29
N ASP A 187 7.90 -18.86 -1.33
CA ASP A 187 9.31 -19.13 -1.08
C ASP A 187 9.42 -19.99 0.19
N SER A 188 9.78 -21.25 0.00
CA SER A 188 10.10 -22.17 1.09
C SER A 188 11.61 -22.27 1.33
N GLY A 189 12.43 -21.49 0.61
CA GLY A 189 13.89 -21.64 0.58
C GLY A 189 14.28 -23.06 0.19
N THR A 190 15.09 -23.70 1.04
CA THR A 190 15.46 -25.12 0.92
C THR A 190 14.55 -26.07 1.71
N ALA A 191 13.61 -25.54 2.50
CA ALA A 191 12.75 -26.35 3.35
C ALA A 191 11.60 -26.96 2.53
N THR A 192 11.37 -28.26 2.72
CA THR A 192 10.21 -28.95 2.16
C THR A 192 8.93 -28.46 2.87
N ILE A 193 7.89 -28.18 2.10
CA ILE A 193 6.55 -27.92 2.66
C ILE A 193 5.98 -29.24 3.16
N ALA A 194 5.79 -29.37 4.47
CA ALA A 194 5.19 -30.57 5.07
C ALA A 194 3.70 -30.65 4.71
N HIS A 195 3.18 -31.84 4.40
CA HIS A 195 1.75 -32.02 4.09
C HIS A 195 1.00 -32.65 5.26
N ASP A 196 1.14 -32.03 6.42
CA ASP A 196 0.54 -32.42 7.69
C ASP A 196 -0.23 -31.24 8.32
N ASP A 197 -0.86 -31.48 9.45
CA ASP A 197 -1.69 -30.48 10.14
C ASP A 197 -0.92 -29.60 11.12
N THR A 198 0.41 -29.75 11.20
CA THR A 198 1.27 -28.93 12.06
C THR A 198 1.38 -27.50 11.54
N GLU A 199 1.86 -26.59 12.36
CA GLU A 199 2.19 -25.23 11.93
C GLU A 199 3.54 -25.20 11.23
N GLN A 200 3.64 -24.43 10.15
CA GLN A 200 4.89 -24.20 9.43
C GLN A 200 4.96 -22.74 9.00
N ALA A 201 6.08 -22.08 9.28
CA ALA A 201 6.37 -20.75 8.75
C ALA A 201 6.75 -20.86 7.26
N LEU A 202 6.08 -20.10 6.41
CA LEU A 202 6.33 -19.99 4.98
C LEU A 202 6.43 -18.52 4.57
N THR A 203 7.24 -18.21 3.57
CA THR A 203 7.30 -16.86 3.00
C THR A 203 6.38 -16.79 1.79
N LEU A 204 5.32 -15.97 1.89
CA LEU A 204 4.33 -15.76 0.85
C LEU A 204 4.42 -14.31 0.39
N ASN A 205 4.71 -14.08 -0.90
CA ASN A 205 4.88 -12.74 -1.48
C ASN A 205 5.84 -11.85 -0.65
N GLY A 206 6.92 -12.42 -0.11
CA GLY A 206 7.91 -11.71 0.72
C GLY A 206 7.50 -11.50 2.19
N GLN A 207 6.31 -11.95 2.60
CA GLN A 207 5.85 -11.89 3.99
C GLN A 207 5.91 -13.27 4.65
N GLN A 208 6.45 -13.34 5.87
CA GLN A 208 6.51 -14.59 6.62
C GLN A 208 5.17 -14.82 7.34
N LEU A 209 4.54 -15.98 7.08
CA LEU A 209 3.26 -16.36 7.65
C LEU A 209 3.32 -17.78 8.22
N VAL A 210 2.63 -18.00 9.35
CA VAL A 210 2.46 -19.34 9.92
C VAL A 210 1.22 -19.98 9.31
N ILE A 211 1.44 -21.08 8.58
CA ILE A 211 0.38 -21.81 7.90
C ILE A 211 0.14 -23.14 8.62
N LYS A 212 -1.13 -23.43 8.85
CA LYS A 212 -1.60 -24.66 9.48
C LYS A 212 -2.49 -25.45 8.53
N GLY A 213 -2.43 -26.78 8.66
CA GLY A 213 -3.34 -27.68 7.97
C GLY A 213 -2.81 -28.16 6.63
N ARG A 214 -2.88 -29.47 6.42
CA ARG A 214 -2.31 -30.14 5.23
C ARG A 214 -2.84 -29.58 3.92
N ILE A 215 -4.14 -29.23 3.88
CA ILE A 215 -4.82 -28.74 2.67
C ILE A 215 -4.30 -27.34 2.30
N ASN A 216 -4.12 -26.46 3.28
CA ASN A 216 -3.64 -25.10 3.05
C ASN A 216 -2.19 -25.12 2.55
N LYS A 217 -1.33 -25.92 3.19
CA LYS A 217 0.07 -26.10 2.77
C LYS A 217 0.17 -26.66 1.36
N LEU A 218 -0.64 -27.67 1.03
CA LEU A 218 -0.68 -28.26 -0.31
C LEU A 218 -1.20 -27.28 -1.37
N ALA A 219 -2.22 -26.49 -1.03
CA ALA A 219 -2.75 -25.44 -1.89
C ALA A 219 -1.67 -24.38 -2.20
N LEU A 220 -0.97 -23.90 -1.19
CA LEU A 220 0.13 -22.94 -1.35
C LEU A 220 1.27 -23.52 -2.18
N GLN A 221 1.66 -24.78 -1.94
CA GLN A 221 2.69 -25.42 -2.76
C GLN A 221 2.29 -25.47 -4.24
N LEU A 222 1.04 -25.86 -4.54
CA LEU A 222 0.54 -25.91 -5.92
C LEU A 222 0.50 -24.53 -6.59
N LEU A 223 0.11 -23.49 -5.83
CA LEU A 223 0.14 -22.11 -6.33
C LEU A 223 1.58 -21.64 -6.57
N GLY A 224 2.51 -21.94 -5.67
CA GLY A 224 3.92 -21.58 -5.79
C GLY A 224 4.60 -22.25 -6.96
N GLU A 225 4.33 -23.54 -7.21
CA GLU A 225 4.87 -24.29 -8.36
C GLU A 225 4.40 -23.75 -9.71
N ARG A 226 3.24 -23.07 -9.75
CA ARG A 226 2.69 -22.49 -10.97
C ARG A 226 2.95 -21.00 -11.12
N PHE A 227 3.37 -20.32 -10.05
CA PHE A 227 3.63 -18.89 -10.09
C PHE A 227 4.64 -18.55 -11.21
N PRO A 228 4.38 -17.53 -12.05
CA PRO A 228 3.36 -16.48 -11.94
C PRO A 228 1.99 -16.80 -12.57
N ALA A 229 1.76 -18.02 -13.06
CA ALA A 229 0.44 -18.42 -13.55
C ALA A 229 -0.59 -18.52 -12.42
N THR A 230 -1.87 -18.40 -12.77
CA THR A 230 -2.98 -18.41 -11.81
C THR A 230 -3.77 -19.72 -11.86
N MET A 231 -4.52 -20.01 -10.79
CA MET A 231 -5.47 -21.12 -10.70
C MET A 231 -6.82 -20.63 -10.18
N HIS A 232 -7.92 -21.15 -10.73
CA HIS A 232 -9.25 -20.97 -10.16
C HIS A 232 -9.53 -22.07 -9.13
N VAL A 233 -10.45 -21.84 -8.19
CA VAL A 233 -10.67 -22.74 -7.04
C VAL A 233 -11.00 -24.19 -7.43
N PRO A 234 -11.90 -24.49 -8.38
CA PRO A 234 -12.18 -25.86 -8.82
C PRO A 234 -10.94 -26.64 -9.27
N GLU A 235 -10.05 -26.00 -10.04
CA GLU A 235 -8.80 -26.60 -10.50
C GLU A 235 -7.84 -26.87 -9.35
N LEU A 236 -7.70 -25.92 -8.43
CA LEU A 236 -6.87 -26.08 -7.23
C LEU A 236 -7.36 -27.25 -6.37
N VAL A 237 -8.68 -27.36 -6.16
CA VAL A 237 -9.29 -28.48 -5.42
C VAL A 237 -9.05 -29.81 -6.13
N SER A 238 -9.16 -29.87 -7.45
CA SER A 238 -8.87 -31.09 -8.22
C SER A 238 -7.40 -31.51 -8.09
N ALA A 239 -6.47 -30.57 -8.24
CA ALA A 239 -5.03 -30.82 -8.10
C ALA A 239 -4.67 -31.28 -6.69
N ILE A 240 -5.28 -30.69 -5.65
CA ILE A 240 -5.15 -31.13 -4.26
C ILE A 240 -5.60 -32.58 -4.11
N ARG A 241 -6.80 -32.93 -4.62
CA ARG A 241 -7.32 -34.31 -4.54
C ARG A 241 -6.41 -35.31 -5.22
N GLN A 242 -5.88 -34.99 -6.40
CA GLN A 242 -4.94 -35.85 -7.12
C GLN A 242 -3.65 -36.09 -6.32
N ARG A 243 -3.06 -35.04 -5.73
CA ARG A 243 -1.86 -35.19 -4.89
C ARG A 243 -2.10 -36.01 -3.62
N LEU A 244 -3.28 -35.87 -3.02
CA LEU A 244 -3.66 -36.66 -1.84
C LEU A 244 -3.88 -38.15 -2.17
N GLN A 245 -4.18 -38.50 -3.42
CA GLN A 245 -4.37 -39.89 -3.88
C GLN A 245 -3.07 -40.56 -4.34
N GLN A 246 -2.04 -39.78 -4.67
CA GLN A 246 -0.73 -40.28 -5.14
C GLN A 246 0.25 -40.62 -4.01
N ARG A 247 -0.16 -40.44 -2.75
CA ARG A 247 0.62 -40.76 -1.54
C ARG A 247 -0.07 -41.87 -0.76
#